data_AF-A0A6L5Q456-F1
#
_entry.id   AF-A0A6L5Q456-F1
#
_cell.length_a   1.000
_cell.length_b   1.000
_cell.length_c   1.000
_cell.angle_alpha   90.00
_cell.angle_beta   90.00
_cell.angle_gamma   90.00
#
_symmetry.space_group_name_H-M   'P 1'
#
loop_
_entity.id
_entity.type
_entity.pdbx_description
1 polymer ?
#
loop_
_entity_poly.entity_id
_entity_poly.type
_entity_poly.pdbx_seq_one_letter_code
_entity_poly.pdbx_strand_id
1 'polypeptide(L)'
;MGWNKYSDYKYEKERAQIHADYEKELIEMEKEQAKQLAAEESRLEKIEEQNRKEEARQQRMMDTFNNLRRGMSYEEVAAAFGEEGDLKKQGTYSNEWKDYIKNHPSYFWNYDSMYNIVCEFNYNKLTSCKKKEIVKVKVNGNWYYN
;
A
#
# COMPACT_ATOMS: atom_id res chain seq x y z
N MET A 1 -30.66 60.59 40.38
CA MET A 1 -29.54 59.87 39.73
C MET A 1 -29.55 58.42 40.25
N GLY A 2 -30.11 57.47 39.51
CA GLY A 2 -30.27 56.08 40.01
C GLY A 2 -30.50 55.01 38.94
N TRP A 3 -30.77 55.40 37.71
CA TRP A 3 -31.05 54.46 36.61
C TRP A 3 -29.79 53.92 35.90
N ASN A 4 -28.63 54.55 36.08
CA ASN A 4 -27.39 54.18 35.39
C ASN A 4 -26.68 52.95 36.00
N LYS A 5 -26.74 52.77 37.33
CA LYS A 5 -26.03 51.67 38.01
C LYS A 5 -26.61 50.28 37.69
N TYR A 6 -27.91 50.19 37.46
CA TYR A 6 -28.57 48.90 37.22
C TYR A 6 -28.39 48.44 35.76
N SER A 7 -28.38 49.38 34.81
CA SER A 7 -28.02 49.08 33.41
C SER A 7 -26.56 48.66 33.30
N ASP A 8 -25.64 49.41 33.92
CA ASP A 8 -24.20 49.11 33.86
C ASP A 8 -23.90 47.72 34.47
N TYR A 9 -24.52 47.39 35.61
CA TYR A 9 -24.39 46.07 36.25
C TYR A 9 -24.92 44.91 35.39
N LYS A 10 -26.03 45.12 34.67
CA LYS A 10 -26.59 44.11 33.76
C LYS A 10 -25.65 43.88 32.56
N TYR A 11 -25.12 44.95 31.98
CA TYR A 11 -24.16 44.88 30.89
C TYR A 11 -22.84 44.20 31.29
N GLU A 12 -22.32 44.46 32.49
CA GLU A 12 -21.10 43.81 33.00
C GLU A 12 -21.30 42.30 33.20
N LYS A 13 -22.47 41.88 33.70
CA LYS A 13 -22.82 40.45 33.84
C LYS A 13 -22.94 39.74 32.49
N GLU A 14 -23.61 40.36 31.52
CA GLU A 14 -23.76 39.80 30.17
C GLU A 14 -22.39 39.69 29.47
N ARG A 15 -21.51 40.68 29.64
CA ARG A 15 -20.14 40.65 29.11
C ARG A 15 -19.28 39.55 29.73
N ALA A 16 -19.40 39.34 31.05
CA ALA A 16 -18.69 38.27 31.75
C ALA A 16 -19.17 36.88 31.30
N GLN A 17 -20.48 36.70 31.09
CA GLN A 17 -21.04 35.46 30.59
C GLN A 17 -20.54 35.15 29.17
N ILE A 18 -20.58 36.13 28.27
CA ILE A 18 -20.06 35.98 26.90
C ILE A 18 -18.59 35.59 26.91
N HIS A 19 -17.78 36.21 27.78
CA HIS A 19 -16.35 35.87 27.89
C HIS A 19 -16.14 34.43 28.38
N ALA A 20 -16.90 34.00 29.39
CA ALA A 20 -16.82 32.64 29.91
C ALA A 20 -17.28 31.60 28.87
N ASP A 21 -18.31 31.91 28.08
CA ASP A 21 -18.79 31.06 26.99
C ASP A 21 -17.71 30.93 25.90
N TYR A 22 -17.04 32.03 25.51
CA TYR A 22 -15.93 32.00 24.57
C TYR A 22 -14.71 31.21 25.08
N GLU A 23 -14.32 31.38 26.34
CA GLU A 23 -13.22 30.61 26.94
C GLU A 23 -13.54 29.11 26.94
N LYS A 24 -14.79 28.74 27.21
CA LYS A 24 -15.24 27.35 27.17
C LYS A 24 -15.18 26.78 25.75
N GLU A 25 -15.64 27.55 24.75
CA GLU A 25 -15.59 27.15 23.34
C GLU A 25 -14.13 26.99 22.86
N LEU A 26 -13.23 27.89 23.25
CA LEU A 26 -11.79 27.78 22.96
C LEU A 26 -11.20 26.49 23.54
N ILE A 27 -11.49 26.18 24.80
CA ILE A 27 -11.01 24.94 25.45
C ILE A 27 -11.57 23.69 24.77
N GLU A 28 -12.83 23.70 24.35
CA GLU A 28 -13.44 22.59 23.61
C GLU A 28 -12.78 22.41 22.24
N MET A 29 -12.55 23.50 21.50
CA MET A 29 -11.84 23.46 20.22
C MET A 29 -10.40 22.95 20.36
N GLU A 30 -9.65 23.41 21.37
CA GLU A 30 -8.28 22.93 21.63
C GLU A 30 -8.26 21.43 21.94
N LYS A 31 -9.24 20.94 22.71
CA LYS A 31 -9.40 19.50 22.99
C LYS A 31 -9.73 18.70 21.74
N GLU A 32 -10.59 19.22 20.87
CA GLU A 32 -10.90 18.57 19.60
C GLU A 32 -9.70 18.54 18.66
N GLN A 33 -8.97 19.65 18.55
CA GLN A 33 -7.76 19.74 17.75
C GLN A 33 -6.68 18.77 18.25
N ALA A 34 -6.47 18.68 19.56
CA ALA A 34 -5.53 17.74 20.16
C ALA A 34 -5.91 16.27 19.87
N LYS A 35 -7.21 15.93 19.90
CA LYS A 35 -7.69 14.59 19.51
C LYS A 35 -7.43 14.29 18.04
N GLN A 36 -7.68 15.26 17.16
CA GLN A 36 -7.41 15.10 15.73
C GLN A 36 -5.91 14.94 15.46
N LEU A 37 -5.07 15.72 16.12
CA LEU A 37 -3.61 15.64 16.00
C LEU A 37 -3.11 14.25 16.42
N ALA A 38 -3.53 13.76 17.59
CA ALA A 38 -3.13 12.44 18.07
C ALA A 38 -3.62 11.29 17.15
N ALA A 39 -4.82 11.43 16.57
CA ALA A 39 -5.32 10.46 15.60
C ALA A 39 -4.51 10.46 14.29
N GLU A 40 -4.10 11.64 13.83
CA GLU A 40 -3.29 11.81 12.63
C GLU A 40 -1.86 11.30 12.84
N GLU A 41 -1.23 11.60 13.98
CA GLU A 41 0.09 11.06 14.34
C GLU A 41 0.08 9.53 14.38
N SER A 42 -0.93 8.93 15.01
CA SER A 42 -1.08 7.46 15.03
C SER A 42 -1.32 6.88 13.64
N ARG A 43 -1.99 7.62 12.75
CA ARG A 43 -2.17 7.21 11.34
C ARG A 43 -0.86 7.26 10.57
N LEU A 44 -0.09 8.33 10.74
CA LEU A 44 1.22 8.50 10.10
C LEU A 44 2.22 7.44 10.55
N GLU A 45 2.28 7.15 11.85
CA GLU A 45 3.16 6.11 12.39
C GLU A 45 2.88 4.73 11.76
N LYS A 46 1.60 4.38 11.60
CA LYS A 46 1.19 3.12 10.92
C LYS A 46 1.62 3.10 9.45
N ILE A 47 1.50 4.22 8.75
CA ILE A 47 1.92 4.34 7.34
C ILE A 47 3.45 4.20 7.25
N GLU A 48 4.20 4.87 8.12
CA GLU A 48 5.67 4.76 8.15
C GLU A 48 6.15 3.35 8.48
N GLU A 49 5.48 2.64 9.39
CA GLU A 49 5.78 1.24 9.67
C GLU A 49 5.50 0.33 8.46
N GLN A 50 4.37 0.53 7.78
CA GLN A 50 4.04 -0.20 6.56
C GLN A 50 5.07 0.06 5.45
N ASN A 51 5.44 1.33 5.24
CA ASN A 51 6.43 1.71 4.24
C ASN A 51 7.79 1.06 4.53
N ARG A 52 8.26 1.10 5.78
CA ARG A 52 9.52 0.42 6.17
C ARG A 52 9.47 -1.10 5.92
N LYS A 53 8.35 -1.74 6.23
CA LYS A 53 8.16 -3.19 5.97
C LYS A 53 8.19 -3.50 4.48
N GLU A 54 7.55 -2.66 3.67
CA GLU A 54 7.48 -2.81 2.23
C GLU A 54 8.83 -2.56 1.56
N GLU A 55 9.56 -1.51 1.95
CA GLU A 55 10.93 -1.26 1.49
C GLU A 55 11.88 -2.43 1.83
N ALA A 56 11.79 -2.95 3.05
CA ALA A 56 12.59 -4.11 3.46
C ALA A 56 12.21 -5.37 2.67
N ARG A 57 10.92 -5.56 2.34
CA ARG A 57 10.46 -6.67 1.48
C ARG A 57 11.03 -6.53 0.07
N GLN A 58 10.94 -5.34 -0.52
CA GLN A 58 11.47 -5.04 -1.85
C GLN A 58 12.98 -5.25 -1.91
N GLN A 59 13.72 -4.80 -0.89
CA GLN A 59 15.16 -5.02 -0.83
C GLN A 59 15.50 -6.52 -0.82
N ARG A 60 14.84 -7.32 0.05
CA ARG A 60 15.03 -8.78 0.08
C ARG A 60 14.71 -9.44 -1.25
N MET A 61 13.63 -9.03 -1.92
CA MET A 61 13.30 -9.57 -3.24
C MET A 61 14.35 -9.25 -4.30
N MET A 62 14.91 -8.04 -4.31
CA MET A 62 15.98 -7.70 -5.26
C MET A 62 17.28 -8.43 -4.96
N ASP A 63 17.63 -8.59 -3.69
CA ASP A 63 18.79 -9.38 -3.29
C ASP A 63 18.61 -10.85 -3.72
N THR A 64 17.42 -11.43 -3.53
CA THR A 64 17.08 -12.75 -4.06
C THR A 64 17.20 -12.79 -5.58
N PHE A 65 16.58 -11.83 -6.29
CA PHE A 65 16.58 -11.74 -7.75
C PHE A 65 18.00 -11.74 -8.32
N ASN A 66 18.89 -10.94 -7.73
CA ASN A 66 20.28 -10.82 -8.15
C ASN A 66 21.11 -12.10 -7.91
N ASN A 67 20.66 -12.96 -6.99
CA ASN A 67 21.33 -14.21 -6.66
C ASN A 67 20.77 -15.44 -7.40
N LEU A 68 19.67 -15.30 -8.15
CA LEU A 68 19.11 -16.40 -8.94
C LEU A 68 20.08 -16.87 -10.03
N ARG A 69 20.08 -18.19 -10.27
CA ARG A 69 20.94 -18.82 -11.27
C ARG A 69 20.11 -19.65 -12.23
N ARG A 70 20.51 -19.63 -13.51
CA ARG A 70 19.93 -20.54 -14.50
C ARG A 70 20.08 -22.00 -14.03
N GLY A 71 19.03 -22.79 -14.23
CA GLY A 71 18.97 -24.19 -13.81
C GLY A 71 18.40 -24.45 -12.41
N MET A 72 18.11 -23.40 -11.62
CA MET A 72 17.35 -23.55 -10.37
C MET A 72 15.94 -24.09 -10.66
N SER A 73 15.41 -24.94 -9.77
CA SER A 73 14.02 -25.41 -9.86
C SER A 73 13.03 -24.33 -9.41
N TYR A 74 11.75 -24.51 -9.74
CA TYR A 74 10.71 -23.63 -9.23
C TYR A 74 10.72 -23.56 -7.70
N GLU A 75 10.87 -24.70 -7.04
CA GLU A 75 10.88 -24.79 -5.58
C GLU A 75 12.07 -24.03 -4.98
N GLU A 76 13.25 -24.11 -5.60
CA GLU A 76 14.43 -23.33 -5.17
C GLU A 76 14.21 -21.83 -5.33
N VAL A 77 13.56 -21.41 -6.42
CA VAL A 77 13.25 -19.99 -6.69
C VAL A 77 12.16 -19.48 -5.73
N ALA A 78 11.07 -20.22 -5.55
CA ALA A 78 9.97 -19.87 -4.64
C ALA A 78 10.45 -19.80 -3.19
N ALA A 79 11.29 -20.76 -2.75
CA ALA A 79 11.91 -20.71 -1.44
C ALA A 79 12.81 -19.48 -1.25
N ALA A 80 13.51 -19.05 -2.30
CA ALA A 80 14.38 -17.87 -2.24
C ALA A 80 13.58 -16.55 -2.16
N PHE A 81 12.41 -16.47 -2.81
CA PHE A 81 11.51 -15.32 -2.67
C PHE A 81 10.71 -15.34 -1.35
N GLY A 82 10.61 -16.50 -0.71
CA GLY A 82 9.85 -16.69 0.53
C GLY A 82 8.34 -16.76 0.34
N GLU A 83 7.88 -16.83 -0.92
CA GLU A 83 6.48 -16.91 -1.30
C GLU A 83 6.33 -17.65 -2.64
N GLU A 84 5.14 -18.22 -2.86
CA GLU A 84 4.81 -18.84 -4.15
C GLU A 84 4.58 -17.78 -5.22
N GLY A 85 5.08 -18.03 -6.43
CA GLY A 85 4.86 -17.16 -7.57
C GLY A 85 3.49 -17.44 -8.18
N ASP A 86 2.81 -16.38 -8.63
CA ASP A 86 1.57 -16.50 -9.38
C ASP A 86 1.86 -17.10 -10.76
N LEU A 87 1.31 -18.29 -11.03
CA LEU A 87 1.31 -18.85 -12.38
C LEU A 87 0.20 -18.18 -13.20
N LYS A 88 0.51 -17.05 -13.83
CA LYS A 88 -0.41 -16.46 -14.81
C LYS A 88 -0.37 -17.29 -16.08
N LYS A 89 -1.50 -17.92 -16.42
CA LYS A 89 -1.68 -18.63 -17.69
C LYS A 89 -1.35 -17.66 -18.83
N GLN A 90 -0.22 -17.85 -19.49
CA GLN A 90 0.01 -17.23 -20.79
C GLN A 90 -1.15 -17.71 -21.69
N GLY A 91 -1.96 -16.79 -22.23
CA GLY A 91 -2.85 -16.97 -23.38
C GLY A 91 -3.89 -18.12 -23.40
N THR A 92 -4.95 -17.93 -24.18
CA THR A 92 -5.74 -19.05 -24.71
C THR A 92 -4.99 -19.68 -25.87
N TYR A 93 -4.13 -20.66 -25.57
CA TYR A 93 -3.45 -21.44 -26.60
C TYR A 93 -4.31 -22.63 -27.07
N SER A 94 -4.13 -23.03 -28.34
CA SER A 94 -4.78 -24.22 -28.88
C SER A 94 -4.31 -25.47 -28.11
N ASN A 95 -5.11 -26.54 -28.15
CA ASN A 95 -4.82 -27.79 -27.43
C ASN A 95 -3.43 -28.38 -27.74
N GLU A 96 -2.89 -28.10 -28.92
CA GLU A 96 -1.59 -28.56 -29.41
C GLU A 96 -0.39 -28.00 -28.61
N TRP A 97 -0.56 -26.88 -27.92
CA TRP A 97 0.52 -26.22 -27.17
C TRP A 97 0.44 -26.42 -25.65
N LYS A 98 -0.54 -27.19 -25.17
CA LYS A 98 -0.74 -27.44 -23.73
C LYS A 98 0.49 -28.10 -23.09
N ASP A 99 1.07 -29.09 -23.75
CA ASP A 99 2.25 -29.79 -23.25
C ASP A 99 3.51 -28.91 -23.26
N TYR A 100 3.63 -28.02 -24.25
CA TYR A 100 4.71 -27.04 -24.28
C TYR A 100 4.62 -26.10 -23.08
N ILE A 101 3.46 -25.51 -22.80
CA ILE A 101 3.27 -24.56 -21.68
C ILE A 101 3.47 -25.24 -20.33
N LYS A 102 3.00 -26.48 -20.18
CA LYS A 102 3.23 -27.27 -18.97
C LYS A 102 4.72 -27.39 -18.66
N ASN A 103 5.54 -27.52 -19.69
CA ASN A 103 6.99 -27.62 -19.55
C ASN A 103 7.70 -26.27 -19.58
N HIS A 104 7.05 -25.18 -20.01
CA HIS A 104 7.64 -23.84 -20.09
C HIS A 104 6.84 -22.79 -19.29
N PRO A 105 6.61 -22.99 -17.98
CA PRO A 105 5.81 -22.05 -17.20
C PRO A 105 6.54 -20.72 -16.96
N SER A 106 5.76 -19.66 -16.77
CA SER A 106 6.25 -18.36 -16.29
C SER A 106 5.54 -18.01 -15.00
N TYR A 107 6.32 -17.75 -13.96
CA TYR A 107 5.82 -17.39 -12.63
C TYR A 107 6.11 -15.92 -12.34
N PHE A 108 5.20 -15.30 -11.61
CA PHE A 108 5.18 -13.86 -11.35
C PHE A 108 5.20 -13.62 -9.85
N TRP A 109 6.16 -12.83 -9.39
CA TRP A 109 6.21 -12.34 -8.01
C TRP A 109 5.98 -10.83 -8.02
N ASN A 110 5.08 -10.35 -7.15
CA ASN A 110 4.81 -8.91 -7.08
C ASN A 110 5.97 -8.20 -6.38
N TYR A 111 6.69 -7.36 -7.12
CA TYR A 111 7.79 -6.60 -6.56
C TYR A 111 7.30 -5.31 -5.91
N ASP A 112 6.53 -4.52 -6.66
CA ASP A 112 5.88 -3.30 -6.16
C ASP A 112 4.57 -3.07 -6.94
N SER A 113 3.96 -1.89 -6.77
CA SER A 113 2.73 -1.53 -7.47
C SER A 113 2.88 -1.35 -8.99
N MET A 114 4.12 -1.28 -9.50
CA MET A 114 4.46 -0.99 -10.89
C MET A 114 5.14 -2.17 -11.58
N TYR A 115 5.73 -3.11 -10.87
CA TYR A 115 6.58 -4.15 -11.44
C TYR A 115 6.34 -5.52 -10.81
N ASN A 116 6.46 -6.55 -11.64
CA ASN A 116 6.59 -7.93 -11.24
C ASN A 116 8.00 -8.44 -11.55
N ILE A 117 8.48 -9.40 -10.76
CA ILE A 117 9.57 -10.27 -11.15
C ILE A 117 8.97 -11.45 -11.89
N VAL A 118 9.37 -11.63 -13.15
CA VAL A 118 8.87 -12.70 -14.02
C VAL A 118 10.01 -13.67 -14.26
N CYS A 119 9.86 -14.90 -13.74
CA CYS A 119 10.80 -15.98 -13.97
C CYS A 119 10.21 -17.01 -14.93
N GLU A 120 10.94 -17.33 -15.99
CA GLU A 120 10.60 -18.31 -17.02
C GLU A 120 11.37 -19.61 -16.76
N PHE A 121 10.68 -20.73 -16.89
CA PHE A 121 11.25 -22.06 -16.68
C PHE A 121 11.13 -22.90 -17.95
N ASN A 122 12.00 -23.90 -18.06
CA ASN A 122 11.91 -24.97 -19.06
C ASN A 122 12.17 -26.31 -18.35
N TYR A 123 11.24 -27.26 -18.42
CA TYR A 123 11.25 -28.53 -17.69
C TYR A 123 11.66 -28.37 -16.21
N ASN A 124 10.98 -27.45 -15.49
CA ASN A 124 11.29 -27.08 -14.10
C ASN A 124 12.73 -26.58 -13.87
N LYS A 125 13.33 -25.91 -14.87
CA LYS A 125 14.64 -25.27 -14.76
C LYS A 125 14.58 -23.82 -15.17
N LEU A 126 15.02 -22.92 -14.30
CA LEU A 126 15.02 -21.48 -14.53
C LEU A 126 15.88 -21.16 -15.75
N THR A 127 15.29 -20.51 -16.75
CA THR A 127 15.99 -20.09 -17.98
C THR A 127 16.25 -18.60 -17.98
N SER A 128 15.28 -17.82 -17.51
CA SER A 128 15.37 -16.37 -17.41
C SER A 128 14.58 -15.86 -16.21
N CYS A 129 15.02 -14.75 -15.63
CA CYS A 129 14.18 -13.98 -14.72
C CYS A 129 14.44 -12.50 -14.92
N LYS A 130 13.39 -11.68 -14.95
CA LYS A 130 13.47 -10.24 -15.22
C LYS A 130 12.42 -9.44 -14.47
N LYS A 131 12.77 -8.22 -14.07
CA LYS A 131 11.80 -7.22 -13.63
C LYS A 131 11.02 -6.72 -14.85
N LYS A 132 9.68 -6.77 -14.79
CA LYS A 132 8.77 -6.39 -15.87
C LYS A 132 7.69 -5.48 -15.34
N GLU A 133 7.41 -4.40 -16.05
CA GLU A 133 6.35 -3.46 -15.68
C GLU A 133 4.97 -4.12 -15.79
N ILE A 134 4.11 -3.82 -14.82
CA ILE A 134 2.71 -4.23 -14.78
C ILE A 134 1.96 -3.41 -15.81
N VAL A 135 1.73 -4.01 -16.98
CA VAL A 135 0.99 -3.35 -18.05
C VAL A 135 -0.49 -3.66 -17.90
N LYS A 136 -1.30 -2.61 -17.79
CA LYS A 136 -2.76 -2.69 -17.82
C LYS A 136 -3.25 -2.50 -19.26
N VAL A 137 -3.82 -3.54 -19.85
CA VAL A 137 -4.31 -3.54 -21.24
C VAL A 137 -5.83 -3.62 -21.24
N LYS A 138 -6.49 -2.83 -22.09
CA LYS A 138 -7.94 -2.91 -22.30
C LYS A 138 -8.23 -3.76 -23.54
N VAL A 139 -8.92 -4.89 -23.38
CA VAL A 139 -9.36 -5.75 -24.49
C VAL A 139 -10.86 -5.92 -24.41
N ASN A 140 -11.57 -5.56 -25.48
CA ASN A 140 -13.05 -5.65 -25.57
C ASN A 140 -13.80 -5.04 -24.37
N GLY A 141 -13.31 -3.90 -23.84
CA GLY A 141 -13.94 -3.21 -22.71
C GLY A 141 -13.44 -3.65 -21.33
N ASN A 142 -12.81 -4.83 -21.23
CA ASN A 142 -12.30 -5.39 -19.98
C ASN A 142 -10.83 -5.06 -19.78
N TRP A 143 -10.44 -4.82 -18.52
CA TRP A 143 -9.06 -4.53 -18.14
C TRP A 143 -8.34 -5.81 -17.70
N TYR A 144 -7.16 -6.04 -18.25
CA TYR A 144 -6.29 -7.16 -17.92
C TYR A 144 -4.94 -6.62 -17.46
N TYR A 145 -4.36 -7.24 -16.43
CA TYR A 145 -3.02 -6.96 -15.94
C TYR A 145 -2.10 -8.10 -16.36
N ASN A 146 -0.97 -7.77 -17.00
CA ASN A 146 0.07 -8.78 -17.24
C ASN A 146 0.71 -9.26 -15.94
#